data_AF-A0A258QAM0-F1
#
_entry.id   AF-A0A258QAM0-F1
#
_cell.length_a   1.000
_cell.length_b   1.000
_cell.length_c   1.000
_cell.angle_alpha   90.00
_cell.angle_beta   90.00
_cell.angle_gamma   90.00
#
_symmetry.space_group_name_H-M   'P 1'
#
loop_
_entity.id
_entity.type
_entity.pdbx_description
1 polymer ?
#
loop_
_entity_poly.entity_id
_entity_poly.type
_entity_poly.pdbx_seq_one_letter_code
_entity_poly.pdbx_strand_id
1 'polypeptide(L)'
;HMPRTALLAIIAASAMAGVPLLNGFLSKELFFTETLDVSTNWLLPILVTLGAVFSVAYSIRFIHDTFFGEPSPDLPTNIHEPPLMMRIPVLILVVACLAVGLAPALLVGGILNLSVSAALNAPAPVFSLALWHGFNAPLMMSGVAMLGGLLVYTARRPLTRWHELTLGRLNAKTPYNFVLRALQLGSETLTHAFDQGRLQPMAFWTLAITLGAGLIGFASIPAAPLFGTEPRATPFDGITALGMLIMMGLALSIAFIHAQRFIALLLLSVIGLGVSLLFVRYSAPDLALTQLSVEVVTLILMLLALRYLPQKSPPDGTKRVWPDALLAGVIGAGAAALTYAIMSRDFASIAGYFIENSLSLGGGHNVVNVILVDFRGYDTFGEISVLALAALGIYALLQGIKLTPLAPPPIAAARLAH
;
A
#
# COMPACT_ATOMS: atom_id res chain seq x y z
N HIS A 1 -47.32 -34.84 -2.00
CA HIS A 1 -46.46 -35.41 -3.05
C HIS A 1 -45.15 -36.06 -2.55
N MET A 2 -44.54 -35.59 -1.44
CA MET A 2 -43.32 -36.22 -0.89
C MET A 2 -43.41 -36.48 0.64
N PRO A 3 -44.16 -37.52 1.09
CA PRO A 3 -44.41 -37.76 2.50
C PRO A 3 -43.17 -38.15 3.32
N ARG A 4 -42.21 -38.89 2.74
CA ARG A 4 -41.01 -39.35 3.45
C ARG A 4 -39.99 -38.24 3.57
N THR A 5 -39.81 -37.44 2.50
CA THR A 5 -38.97 -36.24 2.56
C THR A 5 -39.54 -35.23 3.55
N ALA A 6 -40.86 -35.03 3.57
CA ALA A 6 -41.52 -34.15 4.54
C ALA A 6 -41.27 -34.62 5.97
N LEU A 7 -41.40 -35.92 6.27
CA LEU A 7 -41.12 -36.48 7.60
C LEU A 7 -39.69 -36.21 8.05
N LEU A 8 -38.70 -36.48 7.18
CA LEU A 8 -37.29 -36.23 7.51
C LEU A 8 -37.02 -34.74 7.74
N ALA A 9 -37.59 -33.86 6.90
CA ALA A 9 -37.47 -32.42 7.06
C ALA A 9 -38.12 -31.94 8.36
N ILE A 10 -39.31 -32.46 8.72
CA ILE A 10 -40.00 -32.13 9.97
C ILE A 10 -39.12 -32.49 11.17
N ILE A 11 -38.56 -33.70 11.22
CA ILE A 11 -37.72 -34.09 12.35
C ILE A 11 -36.46 -33.21 12.44
N ALA A 12 -35.82 -32.91 11.31
CA ALA A 12 -34.65 -32.02 11.28
C ALA A 12 -34.99 -30.58 11.70
N ALA A 13 -36.12 -30.03 11.24
CA ALA A 13 -36.57 -28.70 11.62
C ALA A 13 -37.04 -28.64 13.08
N SER A 14 -37.63 -29.71 13.60
CA SER A 14 -37.97 -29.86 15.02
C SER A 14 -36.72 -29.88 15.89
N ALA A 15 -35.63 -30.51 15.43
CA ALA A 15 -34.35 -30.46 16.12
C ALA A 15 -33.80 -29.03 16.14
N MET A 16 -33.81 -28.32 15.00
CA MET A 16 -33.41 -26.92 14.91
C MET A 16 -34.28 -25.97 15.77
N ALA A 17 -35.59 -26.22 15.84
CA ALA A 17 -36.52 -25.50 16.70
C ALA A 17 -36.27 -25.79 18.20
N GLY A 18 -35.65 -26.93 18.53
CA GLY A 18 -35.42 -27.34 19.92
C GLY A 18 -36.64 -28.00 20.55
N VAL A 19 -37.35 -28.85 19.78
CA VAL A 19 -38.43 -29.68 20.32
C VAL A 19 -37.85 -30.71 21.30
N PRO A 20 -38.48 -30.95 22.47
CA PRO A 20 -38.04 -31.97 23.42
C PRO A 20 -37.80 -33.34 22.76
N LEU A 21 -36.87 -34.12 23.33
CA LEU A 21 -36.39 -35.43 22.82
C LEU A 21 -35.46 -35.39 21.60
N LEU A 22 -35.22 -34.21 21.01
CA LEU A 22 -34.24 -34.02 19.94
C LEU A 22 -32.97 -33.36 20.45
N ASN A 23 -31.86 -33.61 19.77
CA ASN A 23 -30.56 -33.04 20.13
C ASN A 23 -30.56 -31.51 20.29
N GLY A 24 -31.31 -30.77 19.47
CA GLY A 24 -31.34 -29.31 19.57
C GLY A 24 -32.06 -28.75 20.80
N PHE A 25 -32.89 -29.54 21.50
CA PHE A 25 -33.43 -29.16 22.81
C PHE A 25 -32.31 -29.10 23.85
N LEU A 26 -31.49 -30.16 23.92
CA LEU A 26 -30.33 -30.21 24.82
C LEU A 26 -29.36 -29.05 24.56
N SER A 27 -29.05 -28.77 23.29
CA SER A 27 -28.15 -27.66 22.93
C SER A 27 -28.70 -26.30 23.37
N LYS A 28 -30.01 -26.06 23.26
CA LYS A 28 -30.62 -24.79 23.68
C LYS A 28 -30.75 -24.69 25.19
N GLU A 29 -31.11 -25.78 25.88
CA GLU A 29 -31.26 -25.80 27.33
C GLU A 29 -29.91 -25.56 28.02
N LEU A 30 -28.83 -26.18 27.54
CA LEU A 30 -27.47 -25.89 27.99
C LEU A 30 -27.09 -24.44 27.72
N PHE A 31 -27.38 -23.92 26.52
CA PHE A 31 -27.08 -22.52 26.18
C PHE A 31 -27.82 -21.53 27.08
N PHE A 32 -29.10 -21.79 27.39
CA PHE A 32 -29.88 -20.97 28.32
C PHE A 32 -29.33 -21.04 29.74
N THR A 33 -28.96 -22.22 30.22
CA THR A 33 -28.36 -22.42 31.55
C THR A 33 -27.08 -21.60 31.69
N GLU A 34 -26.16 -21.72 30.74
CA GLU A 34 -24.90 -20.98 30.75
C GLU A 34 -25.11 -19.46 30.67
N THR A 35 -26.12 -18.99 29.91
CA THR A 35 -26.43 -17.56 29.89
C THR A 35 -26.93 -17.03 31.23
N LEU A 36 -27.65 -17.84 32.00
CA LEU A 36 -28.12 -17.47 33.33
C LEU A 36 -26.98 -17.48 34.36
N ASP A 37 -26.03 -18.40 34.21
CA ASP A 37 -24.89 -18.53 35.13
C ASP A 37 -23.81 -17.45 34.89
N VAL A 38 -23.57 -17.09 33.62
CA VAL A 38 -22.53 -16.10 33.25
C VAL A 38 -23.01 -14.65 33.40
N SER A 39 -24.30 -14.38 33.16
CA SER A 39 -24.81 -13.02 33.16
C SER A 39 -25.36 -12.58 34.51
N THR A 40 -24.89 -11.44 34.99
CA THR A 40 -25.44 -10.78 36.19
C THR A 40 -26.73 -9.99 35.90
N ASN A 41 -27.07 -9.82 34.62
CA ASN A 41 -28.26 -9.08 34.16
C ASN A 41 -29.01 -9.91 33.10
N TRP A 42 -30.34 -9.80 33.12
CA TRP A 42 -31.28 -10.48 32.23
C TRP A 42 -31.13 -10.14 30.74
N LEU A 43 -30.35 -9.14 30.36
CA LEU A 43 -30.19 -8.74 28.96
C LEU A 43 -29.73 -9.88 28.05
N LEU A 44 -28.69 -10.61 28.45
CA LEU A 44 -28.12 -11.70 27.64
C LEU A 44 -29.09 -12.90 27.53
N PRO A 45 -29.69 -13.41 28.63
CA PRO A 45 -30.75 -14.42 28.57
C PRO A 45 -31.94 -14.01 27.69
N ILE A 46 -32.37 -12.74 27.77
CA ILE A 46 -33.47 -12.22 26.94
C ILE A 46 -33.09 -12.23 25.46
N LEU A 47 -31.90 -11.74 25.09
CA LEU A 47 -31.44 -11.72 23.70
C LEU A 47 -31.29 -13.13 23.13
N VAL A 48 -30.77 -14.07 23.92
CA VAL A 48 -30.63 -15.47 23.53
C VAL A 48 -32.00 -16.14 23.38
N THR A 49 -32.94 -15.88 24.28
CA THR A 49 -34.33 -16.35 24.16
C THR A 49 -35.00 -15.78 22.90
N LEU A 50 -34.79 -14.50 22.60
CA LEU A 50 -35.29 -13.85 21.38
C LEU A 50 -34.71 -14.48 20.11
N GLY A 51 -33.41 -14.81 20.12
CA GLY A 51 -32.77 -15.59 19.06
C GLY A 51 -33.42 -16.97 18.88
N ALA A 52 -33.71 -17.66 19.98
CA ALA A 52 -34.41 -18.94 19.95
C ALA A 52 -35.86 -18.83 19.45
N VAL A 53 -36.59 -17.76 19.81
CA VAL A 53 -37.92 -17.42 19.27
C VAL A 53 -37.87 -17.31 17.74
N PHE A 54 -36.92 -16.54 17.20
CA PHE A 54 -36.76 -16.42 15.74
C PHE A 54 -36.34 -17.74 15.10
N SER A 55 -35.54 -18.55 15.81
CA SER A 55 -35.15 -19.89 15.37
C SER A 55 -36.34 -20.84 15.20
N VAL A 56 -37.24 -20.86 16.18
CA VAL A 56 -38.50 -21.60 16.08
C VAL A 56 -39.35 -21.04 14.95
N ALA A 57 -39.50 -19.71 14.84
CA ALA A 57 -40.33 -19.08 13.81
C ALA A 57 -39.89 -19.43 12.39
N TYR A 58 -38.58 -19.36 12.07
CA TYR A 58 -38.09 -19.72 10.74
C TYR A 58 -38.13 -21.23 10.50
N SER A 59 -37.99 -22.07 11.54
CA SER A 59 -38.15 -23.53 11.44
C SER A 59 -39.58 -23.93 11.09
N ILE A 60 -40.58 -23.32 11.76
CA ILE A 60 -42.01 -23.52 11.46
C ILE A 60 -42.31 -23.05 10.04
N ARG A 61 -41.82 -21.85 9.67
CA ARG A 61 -41.99 -21.31 8.33
C ARG A 61 -41.44 -22.25 7.25
N PHE A 62 -40.24 -22.78 7.46
CA PHE A 62 -39.62 -23.72 6.52
C PHE A 62 -40.50 -24.95 6.29
N ILE A 63 -41.08 -25.55 7.33
CA ILE A 63 -41.93 -26.74 7.18
C ILE A 63 -43.30 -26.40 6.59
N HIS A 64 -43.97 -25.40 7.16
CA HIS A 64 -45.32 -25.04 6.76
C HIS A 64 -45.35 -24.53 5.32
N ASP A 65 -44.53 -23.52 4.98
CA ASP A 65 -44.58 -22.90 3.66
C ASP A 65 -44.05 -23.84 2.55
N THR A 66 -43.23 -24.85 2.88
CA THR A 66 -42.73 -25.82 1.90
C THR A 66 -43.68 -27.00 1.67
N PHE A 67 -44.29 -27.56 2.73
CA PHE A 67 -45.04 -28.83 2.63
C PHE A 67 -46.55 -28.70 2.83
N PHE A 68 -47.02 -27.66 3.53
CA PHE A 68 -48.42 -27.48 3.92
C PHE A 68 -49.06 -26.19 3.37
N GLY A 69 -48.29 -25.36 2.67
CA GLY A 69 -48.75 -24.15 2.00
C GLY A 69 -49.53 -24.42 0.71
N GLU A 70 -50.10 -23.35 0.15
CA GLU A 70 -50.74 -23.42 -1.16
C GLU A 70 -49.68 -23.69 -2.25
N PRO A 71 -49.93 -24.64 -3.17
CA PRO A 71 -49.02 -24.90 -4.28
C PRO A 71 -48.86 -23.64 -5.14
N SER A 72 -47.62 -23.24 -5.42
CA SER A 72 -47.35 -22.20 -6.42
C SER A 72 -47.92 -22.62 -7.79
N PRO A 73 -48.50 -21.70 -8.57
CA PRO A 73 -48.94 -21.96 -9.94
C PRO A 73 -47.84 -22.53 -10.85
N ASP A 74 -46.58 -22.24 -10.52
CA ASP A 74 -45.40 -22.66 -11.29
C ASP A 74 -44.88 -24.06 -10.91
N LEU A 75 -45.57 -24.80 -10.04
CA LEU A 75 -45.11 -26.15 -9.67
C LEU A 75 -45.23 -27.12 -10.84
N PRO A 76 -44.17 -27.89 -11.16
CA PRO A 76 -44.23 -28.92 -12.19
C PRO A 76 -45.24 -30.00 -11.79
N THR A 77 -45.96 -30.55 -12.78
CA THR A 77 -47.04 -31.53 -12.57
C THR A 77 -46.56 -32.91 -12.10
N ASN A 78 -45.31 -33.28 -12.36
CA ASN A 78 -44.73 -34.58 -11.98
C ASN A 78 -43.86 -34.50 -10.72
N ILE A 79 -44.49 -34.23 -9.58
CA ILE A 79 -43.81 -34.22 -8.28
C ILE A 79 -43.75 -35.65 -7.72
N HIS A 80 -42.54 -36.19 -7.58
CA HIS A 80 -42.33 -37.52 -7.03
C HIS A 80 -41.33 -37.52 -5.88
N GLU A 81 -41.40 -38.54 -5.04
CA GLU A 81 -40.40 -38.80 -4.01
C GLU A 81 -39.01 -39.03 -4.63
N PRO A 82 -37.92 -38.49 -4.03
CA PRO A 82 -36.58 -38.78 -4.50
C PRO A 82 -36.23 -40.27 -4.30
N PRO A 83 -35.33 -40.81 -5.15
CA PRO A 83 -34.86 -42.19 -5.01
C PRO A 83 -34.21 -42.41 -3.65
N LEU A 84 -34.19 -43.66 -3.18
CA LEU A 84 -33.72 -44.01 -1.83
C LEU A 84 -32.30 -43.52 -1.55
N MET A 85 -31.38 -43.65 -2.52
CA MET A 85 -29.97 -43.29 -2.36
C MET A 85 -29.74 -41.80 -2.06
N MET A 86 -30.64 -40.90 -2.49
CA MET A 86 -30.57 -39.48 -2.14
C MET A 86 -31.06 -39.20 -0.71
N ARG A 87 -31.88 -40.09 -0.14
CA ARG A 87 -32.46 -39.94 1.20
C ARG A 87 -31.65 -40.59 2.30
N ILE A 88 -30.85 -41.60 1.98
CA ILE A 88 -30.02 -42.31 2.97
C ILE A 88 -29.14 -41.34 3.78
N PRO A 89 -28.42 -40.36 3.19
CA PRO A 89 -27.62 -39.42 3.96
C PRO A 89 -28.45 -38.59 4.94
N VAL A 90 -29.62 -38.10 4.49
CA VAL A 90 -30.55 -37.32 5.34
C VAL A 90 -31.11 -38.19 6.46
N LEU A 91 -31.48 -39.43 6.15
CA LEU A 91 -31.98 -40.39 7.14
C LEU A 91 -30.94 -40.69 8.22
N ILE A 92 -29.68 -40.92 7.84
CA ILE A 92 -28.59 -41.14 8.79
C ILE A 92 -28.44 -39.94 9.74
N LEU A 93 -28.46 -38.71 9.22
CA LEU A 93 -28.38 -37.50 10.04
C LEU A 93 -29.58 -37.33 10.97
N VAL A 94 -30.79 -37.57 10.48
CA VAL A 94 -32.01 -37.51 11.30
C VAL A 94 -32.00 -38.55 12.41
N VAL A 95 -31.58 -39.79 12.10
CA VAL A 95 -31.42 -40.86 13.09
C VAL A 95 -30.36 -40.48 14.11
N ALA A 96 -29.24 -39.88 13.69
CA ALA A 96 -28.22 -39.39 14.62
C ALA A 96 -28.77 -38.27 15.53
N CYS A 97 -29.55 -37.32 15.00
CA CYS A 97 -30.20 -36.27 15.80
C CYS A 97 -31.15 -36.85 16.87
N LEU A 98 -31.93 -37.87 16.50
CA LEU A 98 -32.81 -38.59 17.42
C LEU A 98 -32.01 -39.39 18.46
N ALA A 99 -30.99 -40.13 18.03
CA ALA A 99 -30.17 -40.94 18.91
C ALA A 99 -29.45 -40.09 19.95
N VAL A 100 -28.84 -38.98 19.53
CA VAL A 100 -28.20 -38.01 20.44
C VAL A 100 -29.22 -37.34 21.35
N GLY A 101 -30.41 -37.02 20.85
CA GLY A 101 -31.50 -36.51 21.68
C GLY A 101 -31.90 -37.47 22.79
N LEU A 102 -32.07 -38.77 22.46
CA LEU A 102 -32.55 -39.79 23.39
C LEU A 102 -31.49 -40.32 24.36
N ALA A 103 -30.21 -40.38 23.95
CA ALA A 103 -29.12 -40.93 24.75
C ALA A 103 -27.84 -40.09 24.64
N PRO A 104 -27.86 -38.80 25.03
CA PRO A 104 -26.74 -37.88 24.83
C PRO A 104 -25.47 -38.28 25.62
N ALA A 105 -25.65 -38.72 26.86
CA ALA A 105 -24.54 -39.14 27.72
C ALA A 105 -23.78 -40.35 27.16
N LEU A 106 -24.50 -41.31 26.55
CA LEU A 106 -23.92 -42.51 25.98
C LEU A 106 -23.15 -42.21 24.67
N LEU A 107 -23.75 -41.39 23.80
CA LEU A 107 -23.25 -41.20 22.44
C LEU A 107 -22.20 -40.09 22.33
N VAL A 108 -22.40 -38.97 23.04
CA VAL A 108 -21.59 -37.76 22.86
C VAL A 108 -20.82 -37.39 24.13
N GLY A 109 -21.21 -37.89 25.30
CA GLY A 109 -20.58 -37.52 26.58
C GLY A 109 -19.07 -37.70 26.62
N GLY A 110 -18.55 -38.84 26.13
CA GLY A 110 -17.10 -39.09 26.08
C GLY A 110 -16.36 -38.15 25.13
N ILE A 111 -16.93 -37.89 23.95
CA ILE A 111 -16.36 -36.98 22.94
C ILE A 111 -16.37 -35.54 23.46
N LEU A 112 -17.47 -35.11 24.11
CA LEU A 112 -17.60 -33.80 24.72
C LEU A 112 -16.57 -33.61 25.85
N ASN A 113 -16.41 -34.60 26.73
CA ASN A 113 -15.46 -34.51 27.83
C ASN A 113 -14.02 -34.31 27.33
N LEU A 114 -13.63 -35.06 26.30
CA LEU A 114 -12.32 -34.91 25.66
C LEU A 114 -12.17 -33.54 24.98
N SER A 115 -13.21 -33.09 24.26
CA SER A 115 -13.18 -31.82 23.52
C SER A 115 -13.12 -30.62 24.46
N VAL A 116 -13.90 -30.64 25.54
CA VAL A 116 -13.93 -29.58 26.57
C VAL A 116 -12.61 -29.55 27.33
N SER A 117 -12.09 -30.72 27.74
CA SER A 117 -10.83 -30.77 28.47
C SER A 117 -9.65 -30.26 27.61
N ALA A 118 -9.66 -30.57 26.31
CA ALA A 118 -8.68 -30.06 25.37
C ALA A 118 -8.82 -28.54 25.14
N ALA A 119 -10.05 -28.03 24.98
CA ALA A 119 -10.30 -26.61 24.73
C ALA A 119 -9.99 -25.72 25.95
N LEU A 120 -10.29 -26.19 27.16
CA LEU A 120 -10.03 -25.47 28.41
C LEU A 120 -8.61 -25.72 28.95
N ASN A 121 -7.89 -26.70 28.39
CA ASN A 121 -6.62 -27.20 28.91
C ASN A 121 -6.67 -27.50 30.43
N ALA A 122 -7.81 -28.02 30.87
CA ALA A 122 -8.15 -28.30 32.26
C ALA A 122 -9.15 -29.46 32.30
N PRO A 123 -9.33 -30.18 33.44
CA PRO A 123 -10.37 -31.18 33.55
C PRO A 123 -11.74 -30.56 33.23
N ALA A 124 -12.55 -31.22 32.40
CA ALA A 124 -13.86 -30.69 32.08
C ALA A 124 -14.70 -30.50 33.35
N PRO A 125 -15.42 -29.38 33.48
CA PRO A 125 -16.35 -29.16 34.58
C PRO A 125 -17.46 -30.24 34.56
N VAL A 126 -18.05 -30.50 35.72
CA VAL A 126 -19.13 -31.50 35.84
C VAL A 126 -20.37 -31.00 35.08
N PHE A 127 -20.60 -31.50 33.87
CA PHE A 127 -21.79 -31.22 33.08
C PHE A 127 -22.77 -32.40 33.13
N SER A 128 -24.07 -32.11 33.27
CA SER A 128 -25.12 -33.13 33.26
C SER A 128 -25.89 -33.09 31.94
N LEU A 129 -25.69 -34.11 31.11
CA LEU A 129 -26.44 -34.33 29.86
C LEU A 129 -27.75 -35.08 30.14
N ALA A 130 -28.57 -34.57 31.06
CA ALA A 130 -29.90 -35.12 31.29
C ALA A 130 -30.89 -34.56 30.23
N LEU A 131 -31.86 -35.38 29.85
CA LEU A 131 -32.97 -34.97 28.98
C LEU A 131 -34.02 -34.10 29.70
N TRP A 132 -33.97 -34.12 31.03
CA TRP A 132 -34.96 -33.53 31.90
C TRP A 132 -34.31 -33.14 33.22
N HIS A 133 -34.10 -31.84 33.44
CA HIS A 133 -33.53 -31.29 34.66
C HIS A 133 -34.60 -30.76 35.64
N GLY A 134 -35.88 -31.06 35.40
CA GLY A 134 -37.02 -30.59 36.19
C GLY A 134 -37.61 -29.27 35.68
N PHE A 135 -38.54 -28.68 36.43
CA PHE A 135 -39.05 -27.33 36.14
C PHE A 135 -38.01 -26.28 36.57
N ASN A 136 -37.17 -25.86 35.63
CA ASN A 136 -36.11 -24.87 35.82
C ASN A 136 -36.32 -23.62 34.93
N ALA A 137 -35.56 -22.55 35.17
CA ALA A 137 -35.63 -21.32 34.36
C ALA A 137 -35.29 -21.56 32.86
N PRO A 138 -34.28 -22.37 32.49
CA PRO A 138 -34.01 -22.76 31.09
C PRO A 138 -35.20 -23.41 30.37
N LEU A 139 -35.98 -24.25 31.05
CA LEU A 139 -37.19 -24.87 30.51
C LEU A 139 -38.28 -23.83 30.26
N MET A 140 -38.45 -22.86 31.18
CA MET A 140 -39.37 -21.73 30.97
C MET A 140 -38.96 -20.90 29.74
N MET A 141 -37.67 -20.60 29.59
CA MET A 141 -37.14 -19.90 28.40
C MET A 141 -37.38 -20.69 27.12
N SER A 142 -37.23 -22.02 27.16
CA SER A 142 -37.56 -22.91 26.04
C SER A 142 -39.05 -22.89 25.68
N GLY A 143 -39.93 -22.91 26.70
CA GLY A 143 -41.38 -22.77 26.51
C GLY A 143 -41.76 -21.41 25.91
N VAL A 144 -41.15 -20.32 26.41
CA VAL A 144 -41.30 -18.97 25.86
C VAL A 144 -40.78 -18.91 24.43
N ALA A 145 -39.66 -19.54 24.11
CA ALA A 145 -39.12 -19.60 22.76
C ALA A 145 -40.07 -20.32 21.79
N MET A 146 -40.68 -21.43 22.24
CA MET A 146 -41.61 -22.21 21.43
C MET A 146 -42.92 -21.44 21.17
N LEU A 147 -43.53 -20.91 22.23
CA LEU A 147 -44.76 -20.11 22.13
C LEU A 147 -44.51 -18.80 21.38
N GLY A 148 -43.43 -18.10 21.69
CA GLY A 148 -43.03 -16.87 21.02
C GLY A 148 -42.75 -17.08 19.54
N GLY A 149 -42.06 -18.17 19.17
CA GLY A 149 -41.80 -18.51 17.77
C GLY A 149 -43.08 -18.81 17.00
N LEU A 150 -44.03 -19.52 17.63
CA LEU A 150 -45.36 -19.76 17.06
C LEU A 150 -46.13 -18.44 16.87
N LEU A 151 -46.11 -17.53 17.84
CA LEU A 151 -46.74 -16.22 17.75
C LEU A 151 -46.12 -15.34 16.67
N VAL A 152 -44.79 -15.33 16.54
CA VAL A 152 -44.09 -14.61 15.47
C VAL A 152 -44.48 -15.19 14.11
N TYR A 153 -44.60 -16.52 14.01
CA TYR A 153 -45.00 -17.18 12.77
C TYR A 153 -46.47 -16.90 12.37
N THR A 154 -47.41 -16.89 13.32
CA THR A 154 -48.81 -16.54 13.04
C THR A 154 -48.95 -15.05 12.69
N ALA A 155 -48.17 -14.18 13.34
CA ALA A 155 -48.09 -12.76 13.05
C ALA A 155 -47.13 -12.39 11.90
N ARG A 156 -46.66 -13.37 11.09
CA ARG A 156 -45.63 -13.12 10.06
C ARG A 156 -46.02 -12.07 9.02
N ARG A 157 -47.28 -11.98 8.60
CA ARG A 157 -47.73 -11.03 7.57
C ARG A 157 -47.52 -9.56 7.98
N PRO A 158 -48.03 -9.09 9.13
CA PRO A 158 -47.75 -7.73 9.59
C PRO A 158 -46.28 -7.51 9.94
N LEU A 159 -45.58 -8.51 10.51
CA LEU A 159 -44.15 -8.38 10.84
C LEU A 159 -43.27 -8.22 9.59
N THR A 160 -43.50 -9.00 8.54
CA THR A 160 -42.75 -8.87 7.27
C THR A 160 -42.99 -7.51 6.63
N ARG A 161 -44.25 -7.03 6.61
CA ARG A 161 -44.56 -5.69 6.09
C ARG A 161 -43.88 -4.59 6.89
N TRP A 162 -43.87 -4.70 8.22
CA TRP A 162 -43.14 -3.75 9.07
C TRP A 162 -41.63 -3.80 8.80
N HIS A 163 -41.06 -5.00 8.67
CA HIS A 163 -39.65 -5.18 8.34
C HIS A 163 -39.30 -4.52 7.00
N GLU A 164 -40.06 -4.78 5.93
CA GLU A 164 -39.82 -4.18 4.61
C GLU A 164 -39.88 -2.64 4.63
N LEU A 165 -40.78 -2.06 5.42
CA LEU A 165 -40.94 -0.61 5.53
C LEU A 165 -39.84 0.06 6.38
N THR A 166 -39.29 -0.64 7.37
CA THR A 166 -38.36 -0.07 8.36
C THR A 166 -36.92 -0.56 8.17
N LEU A 167 -36.70 -1.87 8.35
CA LEU A 167 -35.38 -2.50 8.44
C LEU A 167 -34.90 -3.12 7.13
N GLY A 168 -35.77 -3.34 6.14
CA GLY A 168 -35.42 -3.96 4.86
C GLY A 168 -34.39 -3.18 4.04
N ARG A 169 -34.14 -1.92 4.40
CA ARG A 169 -33.08 -1.07 3.82
C ARG A 169 -31.69 -1.34 4.43
N LEU A 170 -31.62 -1.99 5.59
CA LEU A 170 -30.36 -2.32 6.26
C LEU A 170 -29.75 -3.56 5.61
N ASN A 171 -28.86 -3.34 4.65
CA ASN A 171 -28.11 -4.39 3.99
C ASN A 171 -26.61 -4.23 4.28
N ALA A 172 -26.02 -5.19 5.00
CA ALA A 172 -24.59 -5.20 5.33
C ALA A 172 -23.67 -5.22 4.09
N LYS A 173 -24.18 -5.66 2.93
CA LYS A 173 -23.46 -5.62 1.65
C LYS A 173 -23.19 -4.18 1.18
N THR A 174 -24.07 -3.24 1.51
CA THR A 174 -23.95 -1.83 1.09
C THR A 174 -22.74 -1.13 1.73
N PRO A 175 -22.56 -1.10 3.07
CA PRO A 175 -21.37 -0.50 3.68
C PRO A 175 -20.09 -1.26 3.28
N TYR A 176 -20.14 -2.59 3.15
CA TYR A 176 -19.00 -3.36 2.66
C TYR A 176 -18.52 -2.89 1.27
N ASN A 177 -19.45 -2.78 0.31
CA ASN A 177 -19.12 -2.30 -1.04
C ASN A 177 -18.70 -0.83 -1.05
N PHE A 178 -19.27 0.00 -0.18
CA PHE A 178 -18.85 1.38 -0.03
C PHE A 178 -17.39 1.49 0.43
N VAL A 179 -17.00 0.74 1.46
CA VAL A 179 -15.61 0.70 1.95
C VAL A 179 -14.66 0.23 0.85
N LEU A 180 -15.01 -0.84 0.14
CA LEU A 180 -14.19 -1.36 -0.96
C LEU A 180 -13.97 -0.30 -2.06
N ARG A 181 -15.04 0.39 -2.47
CA ARG A 181 -14.96 1.45 -3.48
C ARG A 181 -14.16 2.66 -3.00
N ALA A 182 -14.33 3.05 -1.74
CA ALA A 182 -13.57 4.15 -1.15
C ALA A 182 -12.07 3.83 -1.11
N LEU A 183 -11.70 2.59 -0.78
CA LEU A 183 -10.31 2.13 -0.83
C LEU A 183 -9.74 2.14 -2.25
N GLN A 184 -10.51 1.66 -3.24
CA GLN A 184 -10.09 1.66 -4.65
C GLN A 184 -9.88 3.09 -5.16
N LEU A 185 -10.86 3.97 -4.99
CA LEU A 185 -10.76 5.37 -5.40
C LEU A 185 -9.64 6.11 -4.66
N GLY A 186 -9.45 5.81 -3.38
CA GLY A 186 -8.34 6.35 -2.60
C GLY A 186 -6.99 5.92 -3.17
N SER A 187 -6.84 4.63 -3.52
CA SER A 187 -5.62 4.09 -4.12
C SER A 187 -5.33 4.70 -5.49
N GLU A 188 -6.34 4.84 -6.34
CA GLU A 188 -6.20 5.48 -7.66
C GLU A 188 -5.81 6.95 -7.53
N THR A 189 -6.48 7.68 -6.63
CA THR A 189 -6.19 9.09 -6.37
C THR A 189 -4.76 9.29 -5.85
N LEU A 190 -4.32 8.44 -4.92
CA LEU A 190 -2.96 8.48 -4.39
C LEU A 190 -1.94 8.18 -5.48
N THR A 191 -2.18 7.15 -6.30
CA THR A 191 -1.28 6.76 -7.38
C THR A 191 -1.13 7.88 -8.40
N HIS A 192 -2.23 8.47 -8.85
CA HIS A 192 -2.20 9.59 -9.81
C HIS A 192 -1.64 10.90 -9.23
N ALA A 193 -1.59 11.05 -7.89
CA ALA A 193 -0.94 12.20 -7.28
C ALA A 193 0.60 12.15 -7.42
N PHE A 194 1.19 10.95 -7.40
CA PHE A 194 2.64 10.74 -7.54
C PHE A 194 3.06 10.42 -8.97
N ASP A 195 2.36 9.48 -9.62
CA ASP A 195 2.68 9.02 -10.97
C ASP A 195 1.68 9.58 -11.99
N GLN A 196 2.13 10.64 -12.67
CA GLN A 196 1.40 11.30 -13.76
C GLN A 196 2.01 10.98 -15.14
N GLY A 197 2.92 10.01 -15.23
CA GLY A 197 3.69 9.73 -16.45
C GLY A 197 4.59 10.89 -16.90
N ARG A 198 4.94 11.81 -16.00
CA ARG A 198 5.79 12.98 -16.26
C ARG A 198 6.95 13.01 -15.27
N LEU A 199 8.14 13.31 -15.77
CA LEU A 199 9.36 13.37 -14.94
C LEU A 199 9.31 14.49 -13.89
N GLN A 200 8.71 15.65 -14.21
CA GLN A 200 8.73 16.82 -13.32
C GLN A 200 8.03 16.57 -11.97
N PRO A 201 6.76 16.07 -11.89
CA PRO A 201 6.15 15.71 -10.62
C PRO A 201 6.93 14.62 -9.85
N MET A 202 7.48 13.63 -10.55
CA MET A 202 8.28 12.57 -9.93
C MET A 202 9.56 13.13 -9.30
N ALA A 203 10.26 14.01 -10.00
CA ALA A 203 11.44 14.70 -9.50
C ALA A 203 11.10 15.60 -8.32
N PHE A 204 10.00 16.37 -8.39
CA PHE A 204 9.51 17.20 -7.28
C PHE A 204 9.29 16.36 -6.02
N TRP A 205 8.53 15.27 -6.11
CA TRP A 205 8.27 14.40 -4.96
C TRP A 205 9.53 13.71 -4.45
N THR A 206 10.40 13.22 -5.34
CA THR A 206 11.65 12.57 -4.94
C THR A 206 12.54 13.53 -4.17
N LEU A 207 12.71 14.76 -4.66
CA LEU A 207 13.50 15.79 -4.03
C LEU A 207 12.87 16.27 -2.70
N ALA A 208 11.56 16.49 -2.67
CA ALA A 208 10.83 16.88 -1.46
C ALA A 208 10.90 15.80 -0.37
N ILE A 209 10.75 14.53 -0.74
CA ILE A 209 10.86 13.40 0.19
C ILE A 209 12.29 13.24 0.68
N THR A 210 13.29 13.37 -0.20
CA THR A 210 14.71 13.29 0.20
C THR A 210 15.07 14.40 1.19
N LEU A 211 14.62 15.63 0.92
CA LEU A 211 14.77 16.75 1.83
C LEU A 211 14.06 16.49 3.17
N GLY A 212 12.80 16.05 3.11
CA GLY A 212 12.01 15.73 4.31
C GLY A 212 12.64 14.63 5.16
N ALA A 213 13.12 13.55 4.53
CA ALA A 213 13.83 12.46 5.18
C ALA A 213 15.14 12.94 5.82
N GLY A 214 15.90 13.79 5.14
CA GLY A 214 17.10 14.41 5.69
C GLY A 214 16.79 15.30 6.91
N LEU A 215 15.73 16.12 6.85
CA LEU A 215 15.29 16.97 7.95
C LEU A 215 14.78 16.16 9.15
N ILE A 216 14.00 15.10 8.91
CA ILE A 216 13.52 14.19 9.96
C ILE A 216 14.71 13.45 10.59
N GLY A 217 15.65 12.96 9.77
CA GLY A 217 16.87 12.31 10.24
C GLY A 217 17.77 13.23 11.06
N PHE A 218 17.84 14.52 10.71
CA PHE A 218 18.55 15.51 11.52
C PHE A 218 17.81 15.83 12.82
N ALA A 219 16.49 16.04 12.76
CA ALA A 219 15.66 16.38 13.92
C ALA A 219 15.54 15.22 14.94
N SER A 220 15.77 13.97 14.51
CA SER A 220 15.75 12.80 15.39
C SER A 220 16.97 12.71 16.32
N ILE A 221 18.04 13.49 16.06
CA ILE A 221 19.24 13.54 16.89
C ILE A 221 19.14 14.73 17.84
N PRO A 222 18.84 14.51 19.14
CA PRO A 222 18.63 15.61 20.08
C PRO A 222 19.90 16.44 20.26
N ALA A 223 19.75 17.77 20.23
CA ALA A 223 20.83 18.74 20.47
C ALA A 223 22.03 18.65 19.51
N ALA A 224 21.89 18.03 18.34
CA ALA A 224 22.93 18.06 17.31
C ALA A 224 23.09 19.50 16.76
N PRO A 225 24.26 20.14 16.90
CA PRO A 225 24.47 21.46 16.31
C PRO A 225 24.50 21.32 14.78
N LEU A 226 23.84 22.25 14.09
CA LEU A 226 23.80 22.26 12.62
C LEU A 226 25.21 22.45 12.03
N PHE A 227 26.01 23.33 12.64
CA PHE A 227 27.38 23.64 12.22
C PHE A 227 28.41 23.15 13.25
N GLY A 228 29.62 22.85 12.79
CA GLY A 228 30.73 22.52 13.69
C GLY A 228 31.33 23.77 14.36
N THR A 229 32.24 23.54 15.30
CA THR A 229 32.89 24.60 16.09
C THR A 229 34.19 25.12 15.48
N GLU A 230 34.70 24.46 14.43
CA GLU A 230 36.02 24.72 13.84
C GLU A 230 35.88 25.13 12.36
N PRO A 231 35.34 26.33 12.06
CA PRO A 231 35.28 26.83 10.70
C PRO A 231 36.70 27.07 10.17
N ARG A 232 37.18 26.20 9.28
CA ARG A 232 38.43 26.41 8.53
C ARG A 232 38.20 27.47 7.45
N ALA A 233 38.16 28.74 7.87
CA ALA A 233 38.01 29.86 6.96
C ALA A 233 39.33 30.10 6.22
N THR A 234 39.31 29.98 4.89
CA THR A 234 40.41 30.47 4.06
C THR A 234 40.35 32.01 4.01
N PRO A 235 41.49 32.70 3.85
CA PRO A 235 41.51 34.14 3.67
C PRO A 235 40.60 34.56 2.51
N PHE A 236 39.86 35.67 2.68
CA PHE A 236 38.98 36.17 1.63
C PHE A 236 39.78 36.57 0.40
N ASP A 237 39.48 35.94 -0.74
CA ASP A 237 40.06 36.25 -2.04
C ASP A 237 39.00 36.88 -2.94
N GLY A 238 39.10 38.21 -3.12
CA GLY A 238 38.14 38.98 -3.90
C GLY A 238 38.04 38.54 -5.37
N ILE A 239 39.11 38.02 -5.96
CA ILE A 239 39.11 37.55 -7.37
C ILE A 239 38.29 36.27 -7.49
N THR A 240 38.56 35.29 -6.62
CA THR A 240 37.82 34.03 -6.59
C THR A 240 36.35 34.26 -6.22
N ALA A 241 36.08 35.13 -5.24
CA ALA A 241 34.71 35.50 -4.87
C ALA A 241 33.95 36.15 -6.04
N LEU A 242 34.58 37.09 -6.76
CA LEU A 242 33.99 37.71 -7.94
C LEU A 242 33.70 36.67 -9.03
N GLY A 243 34.64 35.76 -9.30
CA GLY A 243 34.45 34.66 -10.24
C GLY A 243 33.25 33.78 -9.88
N MET A 244 33.14 33.38 -8.62
CA MET A 244 32.00 32.60 -8.11
C MET A 244 30.67 33.36 -8.21
N LEU A 245 30.66 34.68 -7.94
CA LEU A 245 29.47 35.51 -8.09
C LEU A 245 29.02 35.62 -9.56
N ILE A 246 29.96 35.79 -10.50
CA ILE A 246 29.66 35.79 -11.93
C ILE A 246 29.03 34.45 -12.33
N MET A 247 29.65 33.34 -11.90
CA MET A 247 29.17 31.99 -12.16
C MET A 247 27.76 31.73 -11.61
N MET A 248 27.48 32.20 -10.40
CA MET A 248 26.15 32.15 -9.80
C MET A 248 25.14 32.96 -10.60
N GLY A 249 25.51 34.17 -11.03
CA GLY A 249 24.68 35.01 -11.91
C GLY A 249 24.37 34.35 -13.25
N LEU A 250 25.36 33.70 -13.87
CA LEU A 250 25.17 32.92 -15.11
C LEU A 250 24.22 31.73 -14.90
N ALA A 251 24.39 30.98 -13.81
CA ALA A 251 23.51 29.85 -13.48
C ALA A 251 22.06 30.30 -13.26
N LEU A 252 21.85 31.41 -12.55
CA LEU A 252 20.52 32.01 -12.40
C LEU A 252 19.95 32.49 -13.74
N SER A 253 20.79 33.09 -14.59
CA SER A 253 20.39 33.58 -15.91
C SER A 253 19.87 32.43 -16.78
N ILE A 254 20.51 31.25 -16.74
CA ILE A 254 20.06 30.04 -17.44
C ILE A 254 18.62 29.68 -17.05
N ALA A 255 18.25 29.77 -15.77
CA ALA A 255 16.90 29.47 -15.32
C ALA A 255 15.84 30.38 -15.99
N PHE A 256 16.17 31.66 -16.22
CA PHE A 256 15.28 32.61 -16.88
C PHE A 256 15.22 32.44 -18.40
N ILE A 257 16.33 32.04 -19.04
CA ILE A 257 16.43 31.94 -20.50
C ILE A 257 16.36 30.50 -21.03
N HIS A 258 16.05 29.52 -20.18
CA HIS A 258 16.06 28.08 -20.50
C HIS A 258 15.22 27.73 -21.74
N ALA A 259 14.21 28.55 -22.07
CA ALA A 259 13.40 28.41 -23.27
C ALA A 259 14.21 28.55 -24.57
N GLN A 260 15.36 29.23 -24.54
CA GLN A 260 16.29 29.41 -25.65
C GLN A 260 17.45 28.40 -25.52
N ARG A 261 17.23 27.16 -25.98
CA ARG A 261 18.12 26.02 -25.71
C ARG A 261 19.57 26.27 -26.13
N PHE A 262 19.79 26.85 -27.29
CA PHE A 262 21.13 27.16 -27.78
C PHE A 262 21.91 28.11 -26.84
N ILE A 263 21.26 29.20 -26.40
CA ILE A 263 21.89 30.19 -25.52
C ILE A 263 22.11 29.59 -24.12
N ALA A 264 21.14 28.82 -23.62
CA ALA A 264 21.28 28.12 -22.34
C ALA A 264 22.48 27.16 -22.33
N LEU A 265 22.72 26.43 -23.42
CA LEU A 265 23.90 25.56 -23.54
C LEU A 265 25.21 26.35 -23.61
N LEU A 266 25.25 27.46 -24.34
CA LEU A 266 26.44 28.30 -24.37
C LEU A 266 26.79 28.83 -22.97
N LEU A 267 25.80 29.31 -22.21
CA LEU A 267 26.03 29.75 -20.83
C LEU A 267 26.47 28.60 -19.92
N LEU A 268 25.92 27.39 -20.10
CA LEU A 268 26.35 26.21 -19.38
C LEU A 268 27.82 25.89 -19.64
N SER A 269 28.31 26.05 -20.87
CA SER A 269 29.73 25.85 -21.18
C SER A 269 30.63 26.94 -20.64
N VAL A 270 30.17 28.19 -20.58
CA VAL A 270 30.91 29.25 -19.87
C VAL A 270 31.06 28.90 -18.38
N ILE A 271 30.02 28.31 -17.78
CA ILE A 271 30.10 27.76 -16.42
C ILE A 271 31.11 26.61 -16.35
N GLY A 272 31.08 25.64 -17.28
CA GLY A 272 32.07 24.57 -17.34
C GLY A 272 33.53 25.08 -17.38
N LEU A 273 33.79 26.11 -18.19
CA LEU A 273 35.10 26.78 -18.25
C LEU A 273 35.47 27.45 -16.91
N GLY A 274 34.51 28.14 -16.28
CA GLY A 274 34.73 28.75 -14.95
C GLY A 274 35.07 27.72 -13.88
N VAL A 275 34.42 26.55 -13.89
CA VAL A 275 34.75 25.42 -13.00
C VAL A 275 36.17 24.91 -13.26
N SER A 276 36.58 24.77 -14.52
CA SER A 276 37.96 24.41 -14.86
C SER A 276 38.98 25.41 -14.32
N LEU A 277 38.70 26.71 -14.39
CA LEU A 277 39.57 27.75 -13.83
C LEU A 277 39.65 27.65 -12.31
N LEU A 278 38.55 27.28 -11.63
CA LEU A 278 38.56 27.00 -10.20
C LEU A 278 39.44 25.79 -9.85
N PHE A 279 39.38 24.71 -10.64
CA PHE A 279 40.27 23.56 -10.43
C PHE A 279 41.75 23.95 -10.57
N VAL A 280 42.11 24.75 -11.58
CA VAL A 280 43.47 25.28 -11.70
C VAL A 280 43.83 26.15 -10.50
N ARG A 281 42.92 27.03 -10.06
CA ARG A 281 43.12 27.91 -8.89
C ARG A 281 43.39 27.12 -7.60
N TYR A 282 42.73 25.98 -7.43
CA TYR A 282 42.90 25.09 -6.28
C TYR A 282 43.93 23.97 -6.53
N SER A 283 44.83 24.13 -7.50
CA SER A 283 45.94 23.20 -7.78
C SER A 283 45.50 21.77 -8.12
N ALA A 284 44.37 21.63 -8.82
CA ALA A 284 43.85 20.36 -9.34
C ALA A 284 43.95 20.32 -10.89
N PRO A 285 45.16 20.25 -11.47
CA PRO A 285 45.36 20.35 -12.92
C PRO A 285 44.72 19.18 -13.70
N ASP A 286 44.79 17.95 -13.17
CA ASP A 286 44.20 16.78 -13.82
C ASP A 286 42.67 16.90 -13.94
N LEU A 287 42.01 17.40 -12.89
CA LEU A 287 40.56 17.67 -12.90
C LEU A 287 40.20 18.79 -13.89
N ALA A 288 41.06 19.80 -14.02
CA ALA A 288 40.85 20.86 -15.01
C ALA A 288 40.91 20.34 -16.44
N LEU A 289 41.91 19.50 -16.77
CA LEU A 289 42.08 18.93 -18.10
C LEU A 289 40.92 17.99 -18.48
N THR A 290 40.46 17.16 -17.54
CA THR A 290 39.32 16.28 -17.77
C THR A 290 38.02 17.07 -17.89
N GLN A 291 37.79 18.07 -17.04
CA GLN A 291 36.62 18.94 -17.13
C GLN A 291 36.53 19.64 -18.49
N LEU A 292 37.65 20.20 -18.99
CA LEU A 292 37.67 20.85 -20.31
C LEU A 292 37.35 19.86 -21.44
N SER A 293 37.94 18.67 -21.38
CA SER A 293 37.75 17.65 -22.43
C SER A 293 36.31 17.14 -22.45
N VAL A 294 35.75 16.84 -21.27
CA VAL A 294 34.34 16.41 -21.13
C VAL A 294 33.39 17.52 -21.58
N GLU A 295 33.63 18.78 -21.19
CA GLU A 295 32.80 19.92 -21.58
C GLU A 295 32.74 20.10 -23.10
N VAL A 296 33.88 19.98 -23.80
CA VAL A 296 33.91 20.09 -25.26
C VAL A 296 33.10 18.95 -25.90
N VAL A 297 33.27 17.72 -25.42
CA VAL A 297 32.55 16.56 -25.96
C VAL A 297 31.05 16.66 -25.70
N THR A 298 30.63 17.00 -24.48
CA THR A 298 29.21 17.12 -24.12
C THR A 298 28.55 18.27 -24.88
N LEU A 299 29.22 19.40 -25.06
CA LEU A 299 28.72 20.51 -25.87
C LEU A 299 28.50 20.08 -27.32
N ILE A 300 29.46 19.40 -27.95
CA ILE A 300 29.33 18.91 -29.33
C ILE A 300 28.15 17.95 -29.45
N LEU A 301 28.04 16.97 -28.54
CA LEU A 301 26.94 16.00 -28.54
C LEU A 301 25.58 16.67 -28.34
N MET A 302 25.50 17.64 -27.44
CA MET A 302 24.25 18.35 -27.16
C MET A 302 23.85 19.26 -28.33
N LEU A 303 24.80 19.94 -28.98
CA LEU A 303 24.55 20.72 -30.19
C LEU A 303 24.09 19.82 -31.36
N LEU A 304 24.68 18.63 -31.50
CA LEU A 304 24.23 17.63 -32.46
C LEU A 304 22.79 17.19 -32.18
N ALA A 305 22.44 16.93 -30.91
CA ALA A 305 21.09 16.57 -30.51
C ALA A 305 20.08 17.71 -30.76
N LEU A 306 20.47 18.96 -30.50
CA LEU A 306 19.63 20.14 -30.76
C LEU A 306 19.27 20.31 -32.24
N ARG A 307 20.09 19.82 -33.17
CA ARG A 307 19.74 19.82 -34.61
C ARG A 307 18.44 19.07 -34.90
N TYR A 308 18.12 18.07 -34.08
CA TYR A 308 16.94 17.22 -34.24
C TYR A 308 15.79 17.60 -33.32
N LEU A 309 15.94 18.66 -32.51
CA LEU A 309 14.96 19.11 -31.53
C LEU A 309 14.52 20.56 -31.79
N PRO A 310 13.30 20.96 -31.38
CA PRO A 310 12.88 22.35 -31.47
C PRO A 310 13.84 23.26 -30.72
N GLN A 311 14.21 24.40 -31.31
CA GLN A 311 15.14 25.35 -30.71
C GLN A 311 14.56 26.10 -29.51
N LYS A 312 13.23 26.23 -29.48
CA LYS A 312 12.48 26.83 -28.38
C LYS A 312 11.67 25.78 -27.65
N SER A 313 11.69 25.83 -26.32
CA SER A 313 10.81 25.00 -25.50
C SER A 313 9.37 25.52 -25.56
N PRO A 314 8.35 24.65 -25.44
CA PRO A 314 6.97 25.06 -25.23
C PRO A 314 6.86 25.97 -23.99
N PRO A 315 5.91 26.93 -23.97
CA PRO A 315 5.72 27.79 -22.80
C PRO A 315 5.27 26.97 -21.58
N ASP A 316 5.88 27.25 -20.43
CA ASP A 316 5.51 26.63 -19.16
C ASP A 316 4.16 27.13 -18.64
N GLY A 317 3.44 26.26 -17.93
CA GLY A 317 2.24 26.65 -17.19
C GLY A 317 2.61 27.53 -15.99
N THR A 318 2.02 28.73 -15.92
CA THR A 318 2.37 29.78 -14.92
C THR A 318 2.18 29.40 -13.46
N LYS A 319 1.39 28.36 -13.15
CA LYS A 319 0.99 28.02 -11.78
C LYS A 319 2.01 27.19 -10.98
N ARG A 320 2.99 26.55 -11.63
CA ARG A 320 3.95 25.62 -10.97
C ARG A 320 5.36 26.17 -10.80
N VAL A 321 5.67 27.34 -11.35
CA VAL A 321 7.01 27.95 -11.28
C VAL A 321 7.41 28.25 -9.83
N TRP A 322 6.49 28.75 -9.01
CA TRP A 322 6.79 29.13 -7.63
C TRP A 322 7.10 27.95 -6.69
N PRO A 323 6.32 26.85 -6.68
CA PRO A 323 6.69 25.65 -5.94
C PRO A 323 8.05 25.08 -6.33
N ASP A 324 8.35 25.03 -7.63
CA ASP A 324 9.61 24.49 -8.14
C ASP A 324 10.79 25.40 -7.75
N ALA A 325 10.63 26.73 -7.86
CA ALA A 325 11.63 27.70 -7.45
C ALA A 325 11.87 27.67 -5.93
N LEU A 326 10.82 27.55 -5.13
CA LEU A 326 10.93 27.40 -3.67
C LEU A 326 11.69 26.12 -3.31
N LEU A 327 11.30 24.98 -3.90
CA LEU A 327 11.95 23.70 -3.65
C LEU A 327 13.43 23.74 -4.06
N ALA A 328 13.75 24.27 -5.25
CA ALA A 328 15.12 24.43 -5.71
C ALA A 328 15.93 25.35 -4.78
N GLY A 329 15.34 26.46 -4.32
CA GLY A 329 15.97 27.37 -3.36
C GLY A 329 16.26 26.71 -2.02
N VAL A 330 15.29 25.96 -1.47
CA VAL A 330 15.46 25.23 -0.20
C VAL A 330 16.52 24.13 -0.33
N ILE A 331 16.53 23.38 -1.44
CA ILE A 331 17.53 22.34 -1.67
C ILE A 331 18.92 22.94 -1.85
N GLY A 332 19.04 24.02 -2.64
CA GLY A 332 20.31 24.71 -2.84
C GLY A 332 20.87 25.28 -1.53
N ALA A 333 20.02 25.95 -0.74
CA ALA A 333 20.41 26.46 0.58
C ALA A 333 20.74 25.32 1.55
N GLY A 334 19.99 24.21 1.50
CA GLY A 334 20.24 23.01 2.30
C GLY A 334 21.58 22.34 1.95
N ALA A 335 21.89 22.21 0.66
CA ALA A 335 23.16 21.69 0.18
C ALA A 335 24.33 22.61 0.57
N ALA A 336 24.16 23.93 0.49
CA ALA A 336 25.14 24.90 0.95
C ALA A 336 25.37 24.80 2.48
N ALA A 337 24.28 24.74 3.26
CA ALA A 337 24.34 24.57 4.70
C ALA A 337 25.01 23.25 5.10
N LEU A 338 24.70 22.15 4.42
CA LEU A 338 25.30 20.84 4.65
C LEU A 338 26.80 20.84 4.32
N THR A 339 27.17 21.43 3.18
CA THR A 339 28.58 21.56 2.78
C THR A 339 29.35 22.38 3.83
N TYR A 340 28.78 23.49 4.28
CA TYR A 340 29.36 24.31 5.34
C TYR A 340 29.42 23.56 6.69
N ALA A 341 28.41 22.76 7.02
CA ALA A 341 28.39 21.92 8.21
C ALA A 341 29.51 20.86 8.21
N ILE A 342 29.85 20.30 7.05
CA ILE A 342 30.97 19.38 6.89
C ILE A 342 32.30 20.13 7.01
N MET A 343 32.44 21.28 6.36
CA MET A 343 33.69 22.07 6.36
C MET A 343 34.01 22.73 7.71
N SER A 344 33.02 22.93 8.58
CA SER A 344 33.18 23.51 9.92
C SER A 344 33.52 22.48 11.00
N ARG A 345 33.76 21.22 10.62
CA ARG A 345 34.10 20.12 11.51
C ARG A 345 35.51 19.63 11.22
N ASP A 346 36.17 19.17 12.28
CA ASP A 346 37.45 18.50 12.15
C ASP A 346 37.26 17.05 11.69
N PHE A 347 38.17 16.57 10.85
CA PHE A 347 38.19 15.19 10.36
C PHE A 347 39.62 14.71 10.16
N ALA A 348 39.87 13.45 10.48
CA ALA A 348 41.14 12.80 10.21
C ALA A 348 41.26 12.54 8.69
N SER A 349 42.23 13.18 8.04
CA SER A 349 42.49 13.00 6.60
C SER A 349 43.49 11.87 6.37
N ILE A 350 43.24 11.06 5.34
CA ILE A 350 44.17 10.03 4.85
C ILE A 350 45.14 10.56 3.78
N ALA A 351 45.09 11.86 3.46
CA ALA A 351 45.92 12.45 2.40
C ALA A 351 47.43 12.31 2.65
N GLY A 352 47.87 12.36 3.92
CA GLY A 352 49.28 12.21 4.28
C GLY A 352 49.88 10.88 3.84
N TYR A 353 49.13 9.79 4.02
CA TYR A 353 49.53 8.46 3.57
C TYR A 353 49.80 8.42 2.07
N PHE A 354 48.92 9.01 1.24
CA PHE A 354 49.10 9.02 -0.20
C PHE A 354 50.28 9.88 -0.64
N ILE A 355 50.47 11.06 -0.04
CA ILE A 355 51.62 11.93 -0.35
C ILE A 355 52.95 11.21 -0.05
N GLU A 356 53.04 10.52 1.08
CA GLU A 356 54.25 9.82 1.51
C GLU A 356 54.54 8.56 0.67
N ASN A 357 53.49 7.87 0.20
CA ASN A 357 53.64 6.53 -0.41
C ASN A 357 53.43 6.49 -1.94
N SER A 358 52.99 7.56 -2.59
CA SER A 358 52.76 7.55 -4.04
C SER A 358 54.00 7.22 -4.88
N LEU A 359 55.18 7.71 -4.47
CA LEU A 359 56.41 7.42 -5.19
C LEU A 359 56.99 6.05 -4.82
N SER A 360 57.01 5.71 -3.53
CA SER A 360 57.67 4.49 -3.02
C SER A 360 56.88 3.22 -3.31
N LEU A 361 55.55 3.25 -3.14
CA LEU A 361 54.68 2.11 -3.38
C LEU A 361 54.07 2.13 -4.79
N GLY A 362 53.57 3.28 -5.24
CA GLY A 362 52.88 3.42 -6.53
C GLY A 362 53.76 3.83 -7.71
N GLY A 363 55.06 4.08 -7.49
CA GLY A 363 56.04 4.33 -8.55
C GLY A 363 55.85 5.62 -9.35
N GLY A 364 55.03 6.57 -8.90
CA GLY A 364 54.70 7.78 -9.65
C GLY A 364 54.74 9.07 -8.84
N HIS A 365 55.11 10.17 -9.50
CA HIS A 365 55.13 11.52 -8.90
C HIS A 365 53.77 12.22 -8.93
N ASN A 366 52.91 11.87 -9.88
CA ASN A 366 51.55 12.39 -9.91
C ASN A 366 50.67 11.60 -8.92
N VAL A 367 50.52 12.16 -7.72
CA VAL A 367 49.73 11.55 -6.63
C VAL A 367 48.30 11.23 -7.05
N VAL A 368 47.64 12.11 -7.82
CA VAL A 368 46.26 11.90 -8.28
C VAL A 368 46.19 10.70 -9.21
N ASN A 369 47.06 10.65 -10.22
CA ASN A 369 47.10 9.52 -11.15
C ASN A 369 47.43 8.20 -10.44
N VAL A 370 48.40 8.20 -9.52
CA VAL A 370 48.77 7.00 -8.74
C VAL A 370 47.60 6.52 -7.87
N ILE A 371 46.82 7.44 -7.27
CA ILE A 371 45.61 7.06 -6.54
C ILE A 371 44.62 6.38 -7.47
N LEU A 372 44.35 6.95 -8.65
CA LEU A 372 43.36 6.42 -9.58
C LEU A 372 43.75 5.06 -10.15
N VAL A 373 45.01 4.85 -10.53
CA VAL A 373 45.41 3.62 -11.25
C VAL A 373 45.93 2.51 -10.34
N ASP A 374 46.51 2.85 -9.19
CA ASP A 374 47.19 1.90 -8.30
C ASP A 374 46.40 1.72 -7.00
N PHE A 375 46.46 2.69 -6.08
CA PHE A 375 45.85 2.56 -4.76
C PHE A 375 44.32 2.33 -4.80
N ARG A 376 43.64 2.95 -5.77
CA ARG A 376 42.19 2.82 -6.00
C ARG A 376 41.87 2.44 -7.45
N GLY A 377 42.77 1.67 -8.08
CA GLY A 377 42.61 1.15 -9.46
C GLY A 377 41.28 0.47 -9.75
N TYR A 378 40.67 -0.15 -8.73
CA TYR A 378 39.40 -0.84 -8.87
C TYR A 378 38.22 0.11 -9.17
N ASP A 379 38.23 1.32 -8.62
CA ASP A 379 37.19 2.32 -8.88
C ASP A 379 37.28 2.80 -10.34
N THR A 380 38.50 3.07 -10.83
CA THR A 380 38.74 3.45 -12.23
C THR A 380 38.39 2.32 -13.22
N PHE A 381 38.63 1.05 -12.87
CA PHE A 381 38.14 -0.08 -13.66
C PHE A 381 36.61 -0.08 -13.77
N GLY A 382 35.91 0.24 -12.67
CA GLY A 382 34.46 0.42 -12.64
C GLY A 382 33.99 1.56 -13.54
N GLU A 383 34.62 2.73 -13.47
CA GLU A 383 34.31 3.89 -14.30
C GLU A 383 34.48 3.59 -15.80
N ILE A 384 35.59 2.96 -16.19
CA ILE A 384 35.84 2.54 -17.59
C ILE A 384 34.76 1.55 -18.06
N SER A 385 34.36 0.62 -17.20
CA SER A 385 33.30 -0.34 -17.50
C SER A 385 31.95 0.36 -17.72
N VAL A 386 31.61 1.36 -16.89
CA VAL A 386 30.39 2.18 -17.06
C VAL A 386 30.42 2.95 -18.38
N LEU A 387 31.55 3.57 -18.74
CA LEU A 387 31.71 4.28 -20.01
C LEU A 387 31.58 3.33 -21.22
N ALA A 388 32.17 2.14 -21.15
CA ALA A 388 32.03 1.12 -22.19
C ALA A 388 30.58 0.68 -22.35
N LEU A 389 29.87 0.43 -21.25
CA LEU A 389 28.45 0.09 -21.27
C LEU A 389 27.57 1.23 -21.80
N ALA A 390 27.85 2.47 -21.42
CA ALA A 390 27.16 3.65 -21.94
C ALA A 390 27.36 3.77 -23.46
N ALA A 391 28.59 3.57 -23.96
CA ALA A 391 28.88 3.58 -25.40
C ALA A 391 28.14 2.47 -26.15
N LEU A 392 28.13 1.24 -25.62
CA LEU A 392 27.37 0.12 -26.18
C LEU A 392 25.86 0.38 -26.15
N GLY A 393 25.35 0.98 -25.08
CA GLY A 393 23.94 1.37 -24.95
C GLY A 393 23.54 2.43 -25.97
N ILE A 394 24.37 3.47 -26.15
CA ILE A 394 24.16 4.48 -27.19
C ILE A 394 24.16 3.83 -28.58
N TYR A 395 25.13 2.94 -28.86
CA TYR A 395 25.20 2.22 -30.13
C TYR A 395 23.93 1.39 -30.38
N ALA A 396 23.50 0.60 -29.39
CA ALA A 396 22.30 -0.23 -29.48
C ALA A 396 21.02 0.61 -29.66
N LEU A 397 20.91 1.75 -28.98
CA LEU A 397 19.77 2.67 -29.13
C LEU A 397 19.73 3.32 -30.51
N LEU A 398 20.88 3.72 -31.05
CA LEU A 398 20.96 4.38 -32.36
C LEU A 398 20.81 3.39 -33.53
N GLN A 399 21.00 2.10 -33.29
CA GLN A 399 20.91 1.08 -34.33
C GLN A 399 19.50 1.03 -34.92
N GLY A 400 19.38 1.36 -36.20
CA GLY A 400 18.10 1.35 -36.93
C GLY A 400 17.24 2.60 -36.76
N ILE A 401 17.68 3.61 -36.00
CA ILE A 401 16.98 4.89 -35.91
C ILE A 401 17.23 5.72 -37.17
N LYS A 402 16.15 6.19 -37.81
CA LYS A 402 16.20 7.22 -38.86
C LYS A 402 15.85 8.58 -38.26
N LEU A 403 16.85 9.44 -38.10
CA LEU A 403 16.65 10.79 -37.59
C LEU A 403 16.31 11.75 -38.74
N THR A 404 15.12 12.34 -38.70
CA THR A 404 14.71 13.39 -39.64
C THR A 404 15.06 14.76 -39.04
N PRO A 405 15.91 15.58 -39.66
CA PRO A 405 16.18 16.93 -39.16
C PRO A 405 14.90 17.77 -39.20
N LEU A 406 14.71 18.62 -38.19
CA LEU A 406 13.67 19.64 -38.26
C LEU A 406 14.05 20.66 -39.34
N ALA A 407 13.10 21.00 -40.22
CA ALA A 407 13.33 22.01 -41.24
C ALA A 407 13.76 23.33 -40.57
N PRO A 408 14.78 24.04 -41.11
CA PRO A 408 15.13 25.35 -40.58
C PRO A 408 13.90 26.27 -40.66
N PRO A 409 13.69 27.16 -39.68
CA PRO A 409 12.61 28.15 -39.77
C PRO A 409 12.75 28.90 -41.10
N PRO A 410 11.64 29.19 -41.80
CA PRO A 410 11.71 29.93 -43.05
C PRO A 410 12.48 31.23 -42.78
N ILE A 411 13.59 31.40 -43.50
CA ILE A 411 14.31 32.67 -43.52
C ILE A 411 13.26 33.67 -44.00
N ALA A 412 12.81 34.56 -43.11
CA ALA A 412 11.99 35.68 -43.51
C ALA A 412 12.83 36.43 -44.53
N ALA A 413 12.49 36.27 -45.81
CA ALA A 413 13.13 37.01 -46.88
C ALA A 413 13.06 38.47 -46.49
N ALA A 414 14.21 39.04 -46.17
CA ALA A 414 14.35 40.47 -45.99
C ALA A 414 13.71 41.08 -47.23
N ARG A 415 12.61 41.81 -47.03
CA ARG A 415 12.12 42.74 -48.04
C ARG A 415 13.24 43.74 -48.27
N LEU A 416 14.08 43.45 -49.26
CA LEU A 416 14.88 44.45 -49.95
C LEU A 416 13.88 45.34 -50.69
N ALA A 417 13.39 46.33 -49.96
CA ALA A 417 12.78 47.53 -50.51
C ALA A 417 13.57 48.70 -49.95
N HIS A 418 14.70 48.98 -50.57
CA HIS A 418 15.25 50.31 -50.77
C HIS A 418 16.19 50.28 -51.99
#